data_AF-A0A8X6VF46-F1
#
_entry.id   AF-A0A8X6VF46-F1
#
_cell.length_a   1.000
_cell.length_b   1.000
_cell.length_c   1.000
_cell.angle_alpha   90.00
_cell.angle_beta   90.00
_cell.angle_gamma   90.00
#
_symmetry.space_group_name_H-M   'P 1'
#
loop_
_entity.id
_entity.type
_entity.pdbx_description
1 polymer ?
#
loop_
_entity_poly.entity_id
_entity_poly.type
_entity_poly.pdbx_seq_one_letter_code
_entity_poly.pdbx_strand_id
1 'polypeptide(L)'
;MTDLSEFEKGMIVGMRCAGCSMTETAIYLGRARSTVSAVMTAYKKCGNATSGKHNSGRKRKLTDRDKRVLTRIVARKRKQSLSQITSEVNSQQEPSKGNFMLRTCMKELEFVNHW
;
A
#
# COMPACT_ATOMS: atom_id res chain seq x y z
N MET A 1 6.43 -0.72 -12.92
CA MET A 1 6.52 -2.16 -13.23
C MET A 1 5.64 -2.36 -14.43
N THR A 2 6.25 -2.68 -15.57
CA THR A 2 5.55 -2.96 -16.82
C THR A 2 4.46 -4.00 -16.60
N ASP A 3 3.30 -3.78 -17.21
CA ASP A 3 2.09 -4.60 -17.08
C ASP A 3 2.31 -6.00 -17.67
N LEU A 4 3.00 -6.87 -16.92
CA LEU A 4 2.82 -8.31 -17.08
C LEU A 4 1.59 -8.72 -16.33
N SER A 5 0.70 -9.42 -17.03
CA SER A 5 -0.40 -10.14 -16.42
C SER A 5 0.13 -11.12 -15.36
N GLU A 6 -0.67 -11.37 -14.33
CA GLU A 6 -0.41 -12.44 -13.36
C GLU A 6 -0.20 -13.79 -14.05
N PHE A 7 -0.95 -14.04 -15.12
CA PHE A 7 -0.78 -15.24 -15.96
C PHE A 7 0.59 -15.30 -16.62
N GLU A 8 1.07 -14.20 -17.22
CA GLU A 8 2.40 -14.15 -17.85
C GLU A 8 3.52 -14.34 -16.82
N LYS A 9 3.38 -13.77 -15.61
CA LYS A 9 4.34 -14.00 -14.52
C LYS A 9 4.34 -15.47 -14.09
N GLY A 10 3.17 -16.10 -14.03
CA GLY A 10 3.02 -17.54 -13.79
C GLY A 10 3.71 -18.38 -14.87
N MET A 11 3.52 -18.05 -16.15
CA MET A 11 4.18 -18.73 -17.28
C MET A 11 5.71 -18.62 -17.21
N ILE A 12 6.24 -17.44 -16.85
CA ILE A 12 7.68 -17.24 -16.64
C ILE A 12 8.20 -18.20 -15.57
N VAL A 13 7.54 -18.26 -14.41
CA VAL A 13 7.95 -19.16 -13.32
C VAL A 13 7.84 -20.61 -13.75
N GLY A 14 6.74 -21.01 -14.40
CA GLY A 14 6.50 -22.37 -14.89
C GLY A 14 7.58 -22.86 -15.86
N MET A 15 7.87 -22.09 -16.92
CA MET A 15 8.93 -22.43 -17.87
C MET A 15 10.31 -22.52 -17.21
N ARG A 16 10.56 -21.68 -16.20
CA ARG A 16 11.81 -21.70 -15.44
C ARG A 16 11.94 -22.88 -14.48
N CYS A 17 10.83 -23.37 -13.94
CA CYS A 17 10.78 -24.64 -13.23
C CYS A 17 10.93 -25.85 -14.18
N ALA A 18 10.47 -25.73 -15.42
CA ALA A 18 10.62 -26.75 -16.46
C ALA A 18 12.04 -26.82 -17.08
N GLY A 19 12.98 -25.96 -16.65
CA GLY A 19 14.37 -25.99 -17.09
C GLY A 19 14.70 -25.11 -18.30
N CYS A 20 13.74 -24.39 -18.88
CA CYS A 20 13.98 -23.49 -20.01
C CYS A 20 14.94 -22.34 -19.63
N SER A 21 15.79 -21.90 -20.54
CA SER A 21 16.70 -20.77 -20.34
C SER A 21 15.97 -19.41 -20.25
N MET A 22 16.64 -18.38 -19.74
CA MET A 22 16.09 -17.01 -19.64
C MET A 22 15.76 -16.45 -21.03
N THR A 23 16.58 -16.78 -22.03
CA THR A 23 16.41 -16.31 -23.41
C THR A 23 15.26 -17.03 -24.09
N GLU A 24 15.15 -18.36 -23.95
CA GLU A 24 14.04 -19.12 -24.53
C GLU A 24 12.70 -18.68 -23.96
N THR A 25 12.61 -18.48 -22.64
CA THR A 25 11.40 -17.96 -21.97
C THR A 25 11.02 -16.58 -22.51
N ALA A 26 12.01 -15.71 -22.72
CA ALA A 26 11.81 -14.36 -23.22
C ALA A 26 11.31 -14.35 -24.67
N ILE A 27 11.89 -15.19 -25.54
CA ILE A 27 11.47 -15.37 -26.93
C ILE A 27 10.05 -15.93 -26.98
N TYR A 28 9.76 -16.97 -26.21
CA TYR A 28 8.44 -17.61 -26.17
C TYR A 28 7.32 -16.64 -25.80
N LEU A 29 7.57 -15.75 -24.83
CA LEU A 29 6.59 -14.77 -24.37
C LEU A 29 6.63 -13.44 -25.15
N GLY A 30 7.55 -13.29 -26.10
CA GLY A 30 7.78 -12.00 -26.77
C GLY A 30 8.15 -10.87 -25.80
N ARG A 31 8.82 -11.18 -24.69
CA ARG A 31 9.21 -10.23 -23.65
C ARG A 31 10.73 -10.04 -23.61
N ALA A 32 11.16 -8.92 -23.02
CA ALA A 32 12.59 -8.69 -22.82
C ALA A 32 13.17 -9.68 -21.79
N ARG A 33 14.40 -10.13 -22.00
CA ARG A 33 15.12 -10.98 -21.04
C ARG A 33 15.23 -10.33 -19.65
N SER A 34 15.39 -9.01 -19.59
CA SER A 34 15.41 -8.24 -18.34
C SER A 34 14.11 -8.37 -17.55
N THR A 35 12.96 -8.43 -18.25
CA THR A 35 11.64 -8.65 -17.66
C THR A 35 11.55 -10.03 -17.02
N VAL A 36 11.97 -11.08 -17.74
CA VAL A 36 12.02 -12.46 -17.21
C VAL A 36 12.91 -12.54 -15.97
N SER A 37 14.09 -11.90 -16.02
CA SER A 37 15.02 -11.83 -14.88
C SER A 37 14.40 -11.11 -13.67
N ALA A 38 13.70 -9.99 -13.90
CA ALA A 38 13.03 -9.24 -12.84
C ALA A 38 11.93 -10.06 -12.16
N VAL A 39 11.11 -10.78 -12.94
CA VAL A 39 10.07 -11.69 -12.40
C VAL A 39 10.68 -12.81 -11.59
N MET A 40 11.75 -13.46 -12.09
CA MET A 40 12.42 -14.52 -11.33
C MET A 40 13.10 -14.03 -10.05
N THR A 41 13.66 -12.82 -10.08
CA THR A 41 14.24 -12.19 -8.89
C THR A 41 13.16 -11.88 -7.85
N ALA A 42 12.02 -11.35 -8.29
CA ALA A 42 10.86 -11.10 -7.45
C ALA A 42 10.31 -12.41 -6.84
N TYR A 43 10.19 -13.46 -7.65
CA TYR A 43 9.74 -14.79 -7.21
C TYR A 43 10.66 -15.37 -6.14
N LYS A 44 11.98 -15.35 -6.34
CA LYS A 44 12.95 -15.81 -5.33
C LYS A 44 12.89 -15.03 -4.02
N LYS A 45 12.61 -13.73 -4.09
CA LYS A 45 12.59 -12.84 -2.92
C LYS A 45 11.28 -12.92 -2.13
N CYS A 46 10.15 -13.02 -2.81
CA CYS A 46 8.81 -12.89 -2.22
C CYS A 46 8.06 -14.22 -2.13
N GLY A 47 8.57 -15.29 -2.75
CA GLY A 47 7.89 -16.59 -2.83
C GLY A 47 6.66 -16.61 -3.75
N ASN A 48 6.30 -15.48 -4.36
CA ASN A 48 5.17 -15.36 -5.28
C ASN A 48 5.56 -14.61 -6.56
N ALA A 49 4.97 -15.03 -7.68
CA ALA A 49 5.14 -14.37 -8.98
C ALA A 49 4.40 -13.02 -8.99
N THR A 50 3.39 -12.88 -8.15
CA THR A 50 2.65 -11.65 -7.93
C THR A 50 3.19 -10.93 -6.71
N SER A 51 4.05 -9.94 -6.96
CA SER A 51 4.28 -8.93 -5.93
C SER A 51 2.95 -8.19 -5.72
N GLY A 52 2.18 -8.60 -4.72
CA GLY A 52 0.97 -7.94 -4.24
C GLY A 52 1.29 -6.59 -3.61
N LYS A 53 2.08 -5.75 -4.30
CA LYS A 53 2.44 -4.41 -3.85
C LYS A 53 1.30 -3.45 -4.13
N HIS A 54 0.10 -3.81 -3.68
CA HIS A 54 -1.01 -2.87 -3.49
C HIS A 54 -0.72 -1.89 -2.34
N ASN A 55 0.32 -2.16 -1.53
CA ASN A 55 0.80 -1.25 -0.48
C ASN A 55 1.79 -0.19 -1.00
N SER A 56 1.75 0.18 -2.28
CA SER A 56 2.53 1.31 -2.77
C SER A 56 1.85 2.62 -2.39
N GLY A 57 2.30 3.21 -1.28
CA GLY A 57 1.88 4.53 -0.82
C GLY A 57 2.57 4.93 0.47
N ARG A 58 2.59 6.23 0.77
CA ARG A 58 3.03 6.71 2.09
C ARG A 58 2.07 6.16 3.14
N LYS A 59 2.59 5.42 4.12
CA LYS A 59 1.78 4.96 5.27
C LYS A 59 1.09 6.18 5.89
N ARG A 60 -0.24 6.13 6.00
CA ARG A 60 -1.00 7.20 6.66
C ARG A 60 -0.59 7.25 8.13
N LYS A 61 -0.45 8.45 8.68
CA LYS A 61 -0.08 8.65 10.08
C LYS A 61 -1.20 8.22 11.04
N LEU A 62 -2.46 8.33 10.60
CA LEU A 62 -3.63 7.93 11.38
C LEU A 62 -3.97 6.46 11.09
N THR A 63 -4.05 5.67 12.15
CA THR A 63 -4.57 4.30 12.09
C THR A 63 -6.10 4.32 11.99
N ASP A 64 -6.71 3.20 11.61
CA ASP A 64 -8.19 3.11 11.54
C ASP A 64 -8.86 3.25 12.92
N ARG A 65 -8.13 3.03 14.01
CA ARG A 65 -8.59 3.35 15.36
C ARG A 65 -8.63 4.86 15.58
N ASP A 66 -7.56 5.56 15.20
CA ASP A 66 -7.46 7.02 15.34
C ASP A 66 -8.52 7.72 14.48
N LYS A 67 -8.78 7.23 13.26
CA LYS A 67 -9.88 7.73 12.41
C LYS A 67 -11.24 7.56 13.09
N ARG A 68 -11.53 6.39 13.67
CA ARG A 68 -12.79 6.14 14.40
C ARG A 68 -12.94 7.05 15.61
N VAL A 69 -11.86 7.36 16.32
CA VAL A 69 -11.85 8.33 17.43
C VAL A 69 -12.12 9.73 16.92
N LEU A 70 -11.43 10.15 15.86
CA LEU A 70 -11.62 11.44 15.20
C LEU A 70 -13.08 11.64 14.77
N THR A 71 -13.69 10.68 14.06
CA THR A 71 -15.10 10.75 13.64
C THR A 71 -16.05 10.87 14.84
N ARG A 72 -15.80 10.12 15.92
CA ARG A 72 -16.61 10.20 17.15
C ARG A 72 -16.52 11.57 17.82
N ILE A 73 -15.32 12.16 17.89
CA ILE A 73 -15.11 13.49 18.48
C ILE A 73 -15.80 14.55 17.63
N VAL A 74 -15.64 14.51 16.30
CA VAL A 74 -16.30 15.46 15.39
C VAL A 74 -17.82 15.36 15.47
N ALA A 75 -18.38 14.16 15.52
CA ALA A 75 -19.83 13.95 15.65
C ALA A 75 -20.38 14.52 16.97
N ARG A 76 -19.66 14.35 18.09
CA ARG A 76 -20.06 14.86 19.41
C ARG A 76 -19.90 16.38 19.52
N LYS A 77 -18.87 16.94 18.90
CA LYS A 77 -18.43 18.32 19.10
C LYS A 77 -18.35 19.06 17.77
N ARG A 78 -19.47 19.08 17.02
CA ARG A 78 -19.58 19.72 15.70
C ARG A 78 -19.14 21.20 15.65
N LYS A 79 -19.13 21.90 16.81
CA LYS A 79 -18.74 23.31 16.94
C LYS A 79 -17.30 23.54 17.41
N GLN A 80 -16.50 22.50 17.64
CA GLN A 80 -15.12 22.68 18.11
C GLN A 80 -14.13 23.01 17.00
N SER A 81 -13.08 23.75 17.36
CA SER A 81 -11.96 24.05 16.45
C SER A 81 -11.14 22.79 16.18
N LEU A 82 -10.60 22.66 14.96
CA LEU A 82 -9.70 21.58 14.57
C LEU A 82 -8.48 21.44 15.50
N SER A 83 -8.03 22.56 16.10
CA SER A 83 -6.97 22.58 17.12
C SER A 83 -7.32 21.73 18.34
N GLN A 84 -8.53 21.94 18.86
CA GLN A 84 -9.03 21.23 20.04
C GLN A 84 -9.26 19.75 19.73
N ILE A 85 -9.84 19.44 18.56
CA ILE A 85 -10.06 18.07 18.10
C ILE A 85 -8.73 17.32 17.96
N THR A 86 -7.70 17.95 17.41
CA THR A 86 -6.39 17.29 17.21
C THR A 86 -5.68 17.02 18.52
N SER A 87 -5.72 17.95 19.48
CA SER A 87 -5.16 17.74 20.82
C SER A 87 -5.86 16.60 21.57
N GLU A 88 -7.19 16.48 21.42
CA GLU A 88 -7.96 15.40 22.04
C GLU A 88 -7.71 14.03 21.38
N VAL A 89 -7.46 14.00 20.06
CA VAL A 89 -7.09 12.76 19.36
C VAL A 89 -5.65 12.34 19.71
N ASN A 90 -4.73 13.29 19.88
CA ASN A 90 -3.37 13.03 20.36
C ASN A 90 -3.36 12.50 21.80
N SER A 91 -4.22 13.00 22.69
CA SER A 91 -4.26 12.54 24.09
C SER A 91 -4.83 11.13 24.26
N GLN A 92 -5.65 10.66 23.30
CA GLN A 92 -6.16 9.28 23.25
C GLN A 92 -5.23 8.33 22.49
N GLN A 93 -4.09 8.82 21.98
CA GLN A 93 -3.11 8.01 21.28
C GLN A 93 -2.10 7.39 22.27
N GLU A 94 -1.60 6.21 21.91
CA GLU A 94 -0.43 5.61 22.58
C GLU A 94 0.77 6.57 22.53
N PRO A 95 1.45 6.85 23.66
CA PRO A 95 2.56 7.81 23.73
C PRO A 95 3.76 7.44 22.85
N SER A 96 3.84 6.19 22.39
CA SER A 96 4.86 5.70 21.45
C SER A 96 4.67 6.19 20.01
N LYS A 97 3.50 6.72 19.67
CA LYS A 97 3.18 7.25 18.34
C LYS A 97 3.24 8.76 18.41
N GLY A 98 4.20 9.37 17.72
CA GLY A 98 4.36 10.83 17.72
C GLY A 98 3.10 11.57 17.25
N ASN A 99 2.89 12.77 17.80
CA ASN A 99 1.69 13.58 17.60
C ASN A 99 1.35 13.82 16.11
N PHE A 100 0.05 13.76 15.79
CA PHE A 100 -0.45 14.16 14.48
C PHE A 100 -0.48 15.69 14.35
N MET A 101 -0.24 16.17 13.14
CA MET A 101 -0.44 17.58 12.80
C MET A 101 -1.91 17.85 12.44
N LEU A 102 -2.39 19.07 12.69
CA LEU A 102 -3.71 19.57 12.30
C LEU A 102 -4.09 19.23 10.86
N ARG A 103 -3.14 19.42 9.93
CA ARG A 103 -3.31 19.12 8.50
C ARG A 103 -3.62 17.65 8.22
N THR A 104 -3.19 16.75 9.09
CA THR A 104 -3.45 15.30 8.98
C THR A 104 -4.92 15.01 9.32
N CYS A 105 -5.42 15.57 10.42
CA CYS A 105 -6.83 15.44 10.81
C CYS A 105 -7.76 16.09 9.78
N MET A 106 -7.41 17.29 9.29
CA MET A 106 -8.19 18.01 8.27
C MET A 106 -8.35 17.18 6.98
N LYS A 107 -7.25 16.64 6.44
CA LYS A 107 -7.29 15.80 5.24
C LYS A 107 -8.14 14.53 5.41
N GLU A 108 -8.11 13.92 6.60
CA GLU A 108 -8.97 12.76 6.87
C GLU A 108 -10.44 13.15 6.98
N LEU A 109 -10.77 14.31 7.57
CA LEU A 109 -12.16 14.78 7.65
C LEU A 109 -12.72 15.17 6.28
N GLU A 110 -11.93 15.81 5.42
CA GLU A 110 -12.29 16.08 4.02
C GLU A 110 -12.56 14.78 3.25
N PHE A 111 -11.71 13.76 3.45
CA PHE A 111 -11.87 12.45 2.84
C PHE A 111 -13.14 11.72 3.33
N VAL A 112 -13.48 11.85 4.61
CA VAL A 112 -14.66 11.21 5.22
C VAL A 112 -15.97 11.90 4.82
N ASN A 113 -15.98 13.21 4.61
CA ASN A 113 -17.19 13.97 4.24
C ASN A 113 -17.56 13.89 2.74
N HIS A 114 -16.72 13.27 1.90
CA HIS A 114 -16.97 13.11 0.46
C HIS A 114 -17.53 11.73 0.08
N TRP A 115 -18.04 10.97 1.05
CA TRP A 115 -18.73 9.68 0.88
C TRP A 115 -20.05 9.67 1.65
#